data_AF-A0A1B6BXK4-F1
#
_entry.id   AF-A0A1B6BXK4-F1
#
_cell.length_a   1.000
_cell.length_b   1.000
_cell.length_c   1.000
_cell.angle_alpha   90.00
_cell.angle_beta   90.00
_cell.angle_gamma   90.00
#
_symmetry.space_group_name_H-M   'P 1'
#
loop_
_entity.id
_entity.type
_entity.pdbx_description
1 polymer ?
#
loop_
_entity_poly.entity_id
_entity_poly.type
_entity_poly.pdbx_seq_one_letter_code
_entity_poly.pdbx_strand_id
1 'polypeptide(L)'
;MLFILFFFAYSFASEEVTTEVNLYDGEFADQIMISYPIDNRTDSELTLLELLDRNICTIIMDPYGVTGRLVTKQDGDSIINNMKLFKKYVIKAKGMWIHKNMDQDKALVESVKVMYKKGWPQFMILTIEDNGEHMMKGLNWNVDDMYEFYEYRSQANEEWDDLRSIIECE
;
A
#
# COMPACT_ATOMS: atom_id res chain seq x y z
N MET A 1 20.83 -34.72 33.54
CA MET A 1 20.87 -34.06 32.22
C MET A 1 19.72 -34.60 31.39
N LEU A 2 18.64 -33.82 31.23
CA LEU A 2 17.72 -33.89 30.09
C LEU A 2 16.89 -32.60 30.07
N PHE A 3 17.11 -31.79 29.04
CA PHE A 3 16.41 -30.56 28.69
C PHE A 3 15.32 -30.89 27.68
N ILE A 4 14.06 -30.47 27.88
CA ILE A 4 13.08 -30.17 26.81
C ILE A 4 12.08 -29.13 27.38
N LEU A 5 12.33 -27.83 27.25
CA LEU A 5 11.91 -26.89 26.17
C LEU A 5 10.39 -26.82 25.93
N PHE A 6 9.80 -25.74 26.46
CA PHE A 6 8.51 -25.17 26.06
C PHE A 6 8.62 -24.63 24.63
N PHE A 7 7.70 -25.01 23.75
CA PHE A 7 7.43 -24.28 22.52
C PHE A 7 5.94 -23.94 22.45
N PHE A 8 5.61 -22.67 22.64
CA PHE A 8 4.38 -22.09 22.12
C PHE A 8 4.56 -21.93 20.61
N ALA A 9 3.96 -22.82 19.83
CA ALA A 9 3.76 -22.59 18.41
C ALA A 9 2.49 -21.75 18.25
N TYR A 10 2.65 -20.42 18.22
CA TYR A 10 1.66 -19.54 17.61
C TYR A 10 1.85 -19.67 16.09
N SER A 11 1.01 -20.50 15.46
CA SER A 11 0.96 -20.63 14.02
C SER A 11 0.11 -19.50 13.47
N PHE A 12 0.72 -18.37 13.09
CA PHE A 12 0.12 -17.46 12.12
C PHE A 12 0.35 -18.09 10.74
N ALA A 13 -0.63 -18.88 10.29
CA ALA A 13 -0.76 -19.15 8.87
C ALA A 13 -1.40 -17.89 8.26
N SER A 14 -0.58 -16.93 7.81
CA SER A 14 -1.00 -16.15 6.66
C SER A 14 -0.87 -17.09 5.47
N GLU A 15 -1.98 -17.54 4.90
CA GLU A 15 -1.93 -18.14 3.58
C GLU A 15 -1.36 -17.07 2.64
N GLU A 16 -0.14 -17.29 2.16
CA GLU A 16 0.35 -16.62 0.95
C GLU A 16 -0.56 -17.08 -0.19
N VAL A 17 -1.62 -16.31 -0.43
CA VAL A 17 -2.44 -16.49 -1.62
C VAL A 17 -1.65 -15.88 -2.77
N THR A 18 -0.86 -16.71 -3.45
CA THR A 18 -0.32 -16.43 -4.77
C THR A 18 -1.45 -16.54 -5.79
N THR A 19 -1.98 -15.39 -6.20
CA THR A 19 -2.88 -15.35 -7.37
C THR A 19 -2.02 -15.28 -8.62
N GLU A 20 -1.88 -16.41 -9.33
CA GLU A 20 -1.29 -16.44 -10.67
C GLU A 20 -2.26 -15.79 -11.66
N VAL A 21 -1.97 -14.56 -12.08
CA VAL A 21 -2.70 -13.91 -13.17
C VAL A 21 -1.92 -14.12 -14.46
N ASN A 22 -2.36 -15.09 -15.28
CA ASN A 22 -1.80 -15.31 -16.62
C ASN A 22 -2.27 -14.20 -17.56
N LEU A 23 -1.37 -13.27 -17.89
CA LEU A 23 -1.56 -12.31 -18.96
C LEU A 23 -0.51 -12.60 -20.05
N TYR A 24 -0.99 -13.13 -21.18
CA TYR A 24 -0.32 -13.31 -22.49
C TYR A 24 0.45 -14.61 -22.81
N ASP A 25 0.08 -15.17 -23.97
CA ASP A 25 0.86 -16.07 -24.83
C ASP A 25 1.94 -15.24 -25.56
N GLY A 26 3.23 -15.46 -25.31
CA GLY A 26 4.30 -14.86 -26.11
C GLY A 26 5.72 -14.98 -25.53
N GLU A 27 6.62 -15.56 -26.33
CA GLU A 27 8.00 -15.95 -26.00
C GLU A 27 8.98 -14.77 -25.77
N PHE A 28 8.93 -14.04 -24.66
CA PHE A 28 10.13 -13.38 -24.11
C PHE A 28 9.96 -13.25 -22.58
N ALA A 29 10.60 -14.17 -21.87
CA ALA A 29 10.56 -14.28 -20.43
C ALA A 29 11.39 -13.18 -19.77
N ASP A 30 10.71 -12.27 -19.07
CA ASP A 30 11.06 -11.88 -17.71
C ASP A 30 9.74 -11.76 -16.93
N GLN A 31 9.43 -12.78 -16.14
CA GLN A 31 8.30 -12.76 -15.23
C GLN A 31 8.59 -11.75 -14.12
N ILE A 32 7.92 -10.60 -14.14
CA ILE A 32 7.83 -9.77 -12.94
C ILE A 32 6.73 -10.37 -12.06
N MET A 33 7.08 -11.39 -11.27
CA MET A 33 6.24 -11.81 -10.14
C MET A 33 6.30 -10.71 -9.08
N ILE A 34 5.32 -9.81 -9.09
CA ILE A 34 5.03 -8.98 -7.91
C ILE A 34 4.28 -9.88 -6.93
N SER A 35 4.99 -10.59 -6.05
CA SER A 35 4.35 -11.29 -4.92
C SER A 35 3.93 -10.25 -3.89
N TYR A 36 2.68 -9.78 -3.97
CA TYR A 36 2.09 -8.96 -2.93
C TYR A 36 1.32 -9.87 -1.98
N PRO A 37 1.62 -9.90 -0.67
CA PRO A 37 0.82 -10.65 0.28
C PRO A 37 -0.56 -9.98 0.41
N ILE A 38 -1.60 -10.64 -0.11
CA ILE A 38 -2.98 -10.16 0.05
C ILE A 38 -3.29 -10.08 1.56
N ASP A 39 -3.57 -8.87 2.05
CA ASP A 39 -3.88 -8.65 3.47
C ASP A 39 -5.35 -8.98 3.77
N ASN A 40 -5.57 -10.24 4.15
CA ASN A 40 -6.89 -10.81 4.44
C ASN A 40 -7.45 -10.47 5.83
N ARG A 41 -6.75 -9.63 6.62
CA ARG A 41 -7.26 -9.19 7.95
C ARG A 41 -8.56 -8.39 7.78
N THR A 42 -9.42 -8.37 8.77
CA THR A 42 -10.63 -7.53 8.74
C THR A 42 -10.28 -6.05 8.86
N ASP A 43 -11.11 -5.14 8.34
CA ASP A 43 -10.89 -3.68 8.43
C ASP A 43 -10.69 -3.21 9.88
N SER A 44 -11.35 -3.86 10.85
CA SER A 44 -11.22 -3.58 12.28
C SER A 44 -9.85 -3.92 12.86
N GLU A 45 -9.06 -4.75 12.17
CA GLU A 45 -7.72 -5.16 12.58
C GLU A 45 -6.62 -4.33 11.90
N LEU A 46 -6.98 -3.42 10.99
CA LEU A 46 -6.05 -2.56 10.29
C LEU A 46 -5.94 -1.20 10.95
N THR A 47 -4.71 -0.71 11.03
CA THR A 47 -4.47 0.70 11.34
C THR A 47 -4.96 1.59 10.19
N LEU A 48 -5.13 2.89 10.47
CA LEU A 48 -5.66 3.83 9.48
C LEU A 48 -4.85 3.83 8.17
N LEU A 49 -3.52 3.79 8.26
CA LEU A 49 -2.65 3.80 7.09
C LEU A 49 -2.56 2.44 6.40
N GLU A 50 -2.67 1.33 7.14
CA GLU A 50 -2.75 -0.02 6.53
C GLU A 50 -4.06 -0.21 5.75
N LEU A 51 -5.17 0.31 6.27
CA LEU A 51 -6.45 0.27 5.58
C LEU A 51 -6.40 1.07 4.27
N LEU A 52 -5.82 2.27 4.32
CA LEU A 52 -5.58 3.07 3.10
C LEU A 52 -4.66 2.32 2.14
N ASP A 53 -3.57 1.74 2.63
CA ASP A 53 -2.59 1.02 1.83
C ASP A 53 -3.23 -0.16 1.08
N ARG A 54 -3.95 -1.01 1.81
CA ARG A 54 -4.65 -2.15 1.25
C ARG A 54 -5.70 -1.74 0.23
N ASN A 55 -6.49 -0.71 0.53
CA ASN A 55 -7.55 -0.27 -0.38
C ASN A 55 -6.97 0.27 -1.69
N ILE A 56 -5.92 1.09 -1.63
CA ILE A 56 -5.24 1.60 -2.84
C ILE A 56 -4.62 0.42 -3.60
N CYS A 57 -3.88 -0.46 -2.92
CA CYS A 57 -3.22 -1.60 -3.54
C CYS A 57 -4.21 -2.53 -4.26
N THR A 58 -5.32 -2.88 -3.61
CA THR A 58 -6.35 -3.76 -4.18
C THR A 58 -6.90 -3.20 -5.49
N ILE A 59 -7.18 -1.90 -5.54
CA ILE A 59 -7.73 -1.24 -6.74
C ILE A 59 -6.69 -1.20 -7.87
N ILE A 60 -5.41 -0.96 -7.54
CA ILE A 60 -4.32 -0.87 -8.52
C ILE A 60 -3.95 -2.25 -9.09
N MET A 61 -3.89 -3.29 -8.24
CA MET A 61 -3.42 -4.63 -8.62
C MET A 61 -4.47 -5.45 -9.36
N ASP A 62 -5.76 -5.17 -9.15
CA ASP A 62 -6.85 -5.87 -9.82
C ASP A 62 -7.89 -4.89 -10.41
N PRO A 63 -7.51 -4.06 -11.39
CA PRO A 63 -8.39 -3.04 -11.95
C PRO A 63 -9.53 -3.65 -12.79
N TYR A 64 -9.50 -4.96 -13.08
CA TYR A 64 -10.57 -5.65 -13.81
C TYR A 64 -11.45 -6.52 -12.92
N GLY A 65 -11.16 -6.60 -11.63
CA GLY A 65 -11.99 -7.33 -10.67
C GLY A 65 -11.94 -8.84 -10.82
N VAL A 66 -10.80 -9.39 -11.25
CA VAL A 66 -10.53 -10.84 -11.31
C VAL A 66 -10.80 -11.50 -9.95
N THR A 67 -10.70 -10.75 -8.85
CA THR A 67 -10.93 -11.20 -7.46
C THR A 67 -12.33 -10.91 -6.91
N GLY A 68 -13.25 -10.26 -7.64
CA GLY A 68 -14.68 -10.22 -7.26
C GLY A 68 -15.47 -8.93 -7.43
N ARG A 69 -14.90 -7.83 -7.97
CA ARG A 69 -15.67 -6.64 -8.38
C ARG A 69 -14.97 -5.84 -9.47
N LEU A 70 -15.66 -5.56 -10.57
CA LEU A 70 -15.18 -4.67 -11.62
C LEU A 70 -14.95 -3.26 -11.07
N VAL A 71 -13.73 -2.75 -11.23
CA VAL A 71 -13.34 -1.40 -10.83
C VAL A 71 -13.89 -0.40 -11.86
N THR A 72 -14.24 0.79 -11.39
CA THR A 72 -14.87 1.85 -12.18
C THR A 72 -14.09 3.16 -12.11
N LYS A 73 -14.49 4.15 -12.93
CA LYS A 73 -13.94 5.51 -12.83
C LYS A 73 -14.04 6.10 -11.42
N GLN A 74 -15.12 5.80 -10.70
CA GLN A 74 -15.31 6.27 -9.32
C GLN A 74 -14.24 5.72 -8.37
N ASP A 75 -13.79 4.49 -8.59
CA ASP A 75 -12.71 3.89 -7.82
C ASP A 75 -11.36 4.53 -8.18
N GLY A 76 -11.17 4.88 -9.46
CA GLY A 76 -10.06 5.72 -9.90
C GLY A 76 -10.04 7.08 -9.17
N ASP A 77 -11.14 7.84 -9.22
CA ASP A 77 -11.25 9.10 -8.49
C ASP A 77 -10.98 8.91 -6.97
N SER A 78 -11.40 7.77 -6.41
CA SER A 78 -11.10 7.39 -5.04
C SER A 78 -9.61 7.15 -4.79
N ILE A 79 -8.86 6.57 -5.72
CA ILE A 79 -7.41 6.40 -5.59
C ILE A 79 -6.75 7.77 -5.43
N ILE A 80 -7.02 8.72 -6.32
CA ILE A 80 -6.42 10.06 -6.26
C ILE A 80 -6.75 10.74 -4.92
N ASN A 81 -8.00 10.61 -4.46
CA ASN A 81 -8.42 11.13 -3.15
C ASN A 81 -7.72 10.43 -1.97
N ASN A 82 -7.53 9.11 -2.04
CA ASN A 82 -6.81 8.35 -1.03
C ASN A 82 -5.32 8.73 -0.99
N MET A 83 -4.70 9.04 -2.14
CA MET A 83 -3.33 9.57 -2.21
C MET A 83 -3.21 10.93 -1.54
N LYS A 84 -4.14 11.86 -1.84
CA LYS A 84 -4.25 13.17 -1.18
C LYS A 84 -4.40 13.01 0.34
N LEU A 85 -5.24 12.09 0.78
CA LEU A 85 -5.49 11.84 2.20
C LEU A 85 -4.27 11.22 2.90
N PHE A 86 -3.63 10.24 2.26
CA PHE A 86 -2.39 9.64 2.74
C PHE A 86 -1.30 10.72 2.93
N LYS A 87 -1.03 11.53 1.90
CA LYS A 87 -0.08 12.65 1.98
C LYS A 87 -0.39 13.57 3.16
N LYS A 88 -1.66 13.96 3.33
CA LYS A 88 -2.10 14.79 4.46
C LYS A 88 -1.79 14.16 5.82
N TYR A 89 -2.02 12.86 5.97
CA TYR A 89 -1.74 12.16 7.22
C TYR A 89 -0.25 12.01 7.49
N VAL A 90 0.56 11.78 6.46
CA VAL A 90 2.02 11.78 6.58
C VAL A 90 2.55 13.16 7.02
N ILE A 91 2.08 14.25 6.41
CA ILE A 91 2.44 15.62 6.83
C ILE A 91 2.05 15.88 8.29
N LYS A 92 0.84 15.46 8.69
CA LYS A 92 0.35 15.61 10.07
C LYS A 92 1.25 14.84 11.04
N ALA A 93 1.59 13.58 10.71
CA ALA A 93 2.50 12.77 11.49
C ALA A 93 3.89 13.42 11.60
N LYS A 94 4.47 13.86 10.48
CA LYS A 94 5.74 14.61 10.47
C LYS A 94 5.72 15.79 11.42
N GLY A 95 4.67 16.61 11.39
CA GLY A 95 4.48 17.70 12.33
C GLY A 95 4.42 17.24 13.80
N MET A 96 3.74 16.13 14.10
CA MET A 96 3.67 15.59 15.46
C MET A 96 5.01 15.08 15.98
N TRP A 97 5.79 14.43 15.12
CA TRP A 97 7.14 13.94 15.45
C TRP A 97 8.10 15.10 15.73
N ILE A 98 8.20 16.07 14.81
CA ILE A 98 9.08 17.24 14.96
C ILE A 98 8.83 18.00 16.26
N HIS A 99 7.55 18.22 16.59
CA HIS A 99 7.16 18.97 17.79
C HIS A 99 6.97 18.08 19.02
N LYS A 100 7.25 16.77 18.93
CA LYS A 100 7.11 15.77 20.00
C LYS A 100 5.73 15.75 20.68
N ASN A 101 4.68 16.07 19.92
CA ASN A 101 3.30 16.16 20.40
C ASN A 101 2.52 14.86 20.10
N MET A 102 3.10 13.71 20.44
CA MET A 102 2.57 12.39 20.04
C MET A 102 1.26 11.99 20.71
N ASP A 103 0.86 12.65 21.79
CA ASP A 103 -0.39 12.34 22.50
C ASP A 103 -1.65 12.81 21.75
N GLN A 104 -1.54 13.72 20.78
CA GLN A 104 -2.69 14.32 20.08
C GLN A 104 -3.42 13.36 19.14
N ASP A 105 -2.72 12.36 18.59
CA ASP A 105 -3.30 11.39 17.65
C ASP A 105 -2.53 10.06 17.71
N LYS A 106 -2.68 9.37 18.84
CA LYS A 106 -1.97 8.11 19.11
C LYS A 106 -2.23 7.05 18.03
N ALA A 107 -3.45 6.99 17.51
CA ALA A 107 -3.81 6.05 16.46
C ALA A 107 -3.00 6.31 15.18
N LEU A 108 -2.90 7.56 14.72
CA LEU A 108 -2.08 7.91 13.56
C LEU A 108 -0.60 7.62 13.78
N VAL A 109 -0.06 8.02 14.94
CA VAL A 109 1.35 7.77 15.29
C VAL A 109 1.67 6.28 15.30
N GLU A 110 0.85 5.45 15.95
CA GLU A 110 1.05 4.00 15.94
C GLU A 110 0.89 3.40 14.54
N SER A 111 -0.06 3.89 13.73
CA SER A 111 -0.21 3.48 12.32
C SER A 111 1.07 3.71 11.52
N VAL A 112 1.66 4.91 11.64
CA VAL A 112 2.92 5.25 10.97
C VAL A 112 4.06 4.34 11.43
N LYS A 113 4.19 4.10 12.74
CA LYS A 113 5.23 3.20 13.27
C LYS A 113 5.09 1.77 12.75
N VAL A 114 3.87 1.26 12.66
CA VAL A 114 3.59 -0.07 12.10
C VAL A 114 4.00 -0.14 10.63
N MET A 115 3.57 0.85 9.83
CA MET A 115 3.93 0.93 8.40
C MET A 115 5.43 1.12 8.18
N TYR A 116 6.09 1.90 9.04
CA TYR A 116 7.54 2.06 9.02
C TYR A 116 8.25 0.72 9.26
N LYS A 117 7.83 -0.05 10.26
CA LYS A 117 8.40 -1.39 10.55
C LYS A 117 8.20 -2.38 9.40
N LYS A 118 7.15 -2.20 8.58
CA LYS A 118 6.88 -3.02 7.40
C LYS A 118 7.71 -2.64 6.17
N GLY A 119 8.45 -1.53 6.24
CA GLY A 119 9.29 -1.11 5.12
C GLY A 119 8.48 -0.50 3.98
N TRP A 120 7.64 0.50 4.30
CA TRP A 120 6.88 1.39 3.41
C TRP A 120 5.44 0.97 3.11
N PRO A 121 4.54 1.93 2.74
CA PRO A 121 3.27 1.58 2.13
C PRO A 121 3.50 0.85 0.83
N GLN A 122 2.84 -0.28 0.70
CA GLN A 122 3.05 -1.19 -0.39
C GLN A 122 2.51 -0.64 -1.73
N PHE A 123 1.46 0.22 -1.74
CA PHE A 123 1.04 0.87 -2.99
C PHE A 123 2.11 1.80 -3.58
N MET A 124 3.05 2.28 -2.76
CA MET A 124 4.13 3.17 -3.20
C MET A 124 5.27 2.43 -3.91
N ILE A 125 5.40 1.13 -3.68
CA ILE A 125 6.43 0.28 -4.31
C ILE A 125 5.92 -0.44 -5.57
N LEU A 126 4.62 -0.38 -5.87
CA LEU A 126 4.04 -1.04 -7.04
C LEU A 126 4.61 -0.46 -8.34
N THR A 127 5.22 -1.32 -9.16
CA THR A 127 5.65 -0.91 -10.50
C THR A 127 4.43 -0.88 -11.41
N ILE A 128 4.25 0.24 -12.12
CA ILE A 128 3.20 0.36 -13.13
C ILE A 128 3.84 0.11 -14.49
N GLU A 129 3.49 -1.02 -15.09
CA GLU A 129 4.00 -1.47 -16.38
C GLU A 129 3.25 -0.82 -17.56
N ASP A 130 3.75 -1.03 -18.79
CA ASP A 130 3.12 -0.56 -20.04
C ASP A 130 2.73 0.92 -20.05
N ASN A 131 3.56 1.78 -19.43
CA ASN A 131 3.28 3.21 -19.24
C ASN A 131 1.93 3.52 -18.57
N GLY A 132 1.32 2.55 -17.87
CA GLY A 132 0.01 2.68 -17.23
C GLY A 132 -1.19 2.41 -18.14
N GLU A 133 -1.01 1.94 -19.38
CA GLU A 133 -2.13 1.67 -20.31
C GLU A 133 -3.16 0.69 -19.72
N HIS A 134 -2.69 -0.37 -19.05
CA HIS A 134 -3.54 -1.34 -18.37
C HIS A 134 -4.41 -0.69 -17.28
N MET A 135 -3.78 0.10 -16.41
CA MET A 135 -4.47 0.78 -15.32
C MET A 135 -5.43 1.85 -15.87
N MET A 136 -5.01 2.61 -16.88
CA MET A 136 -5.87 3.59 -17.54
C MET A 136 -7.13 2.95 -18.11
N LYS A 137 -6.99 1.81 -18.79
CA LYS A 137 -8.13 1.08 -19.35
C LYS A 137 -9.03 0.49 -18.25
N GLY A 138 -8.46 -0.08 -17.20
CA GLY A 138 -9.23 -0.67 -16.10
C GLY A 138 -9.98 0.35 -15.25
N LEU A 139 -9.37 1.51 -14.98
CA LEU A 139 -9.98 2.61 -14.23
C LEU A 139 -10.79 3.58 -15.10
N ASN A 140 -10.80 3.38 -16.42
CA ASN A 140 -11.38 4.32 -17.39
C ASN A 140 -10.82 5.75 -17.20
N TRP A 141 -9.51 5.83 -16.95
CA TRP A 141 -8.75 7.07 -16.84
C TRP A 141 -8.25 7.53 -18.19
N ASN A 142 -8.21 8.84 -18.36
CA ASN A 142 -7.49 9.48 -19.46
C ASN A 142 -6.03 9.75 -19.05
N VAL A 143 -5.26 10.33 -19.98
CA VAL A 143 -3.85 10.65 -19.75
C VAL A 143 -3.67 11.68 -18.63
N ASP A 144 -4.58 12.64 -18.48
CA ASP A 144 -4.52 13.67 -17.44
C ASP A 144 -4.76 13.08 -16.05
N ASP A 145 -5.73 12.17 -15.91
CA ASP A 145 -6.01 11.43 -14.67
C ASP A 145 -4.76 10.61 -14.24
N MET A 146 -4.08 10.01 -15.22
CA MET A 146 -2.85 9.24 -15.00
C MET A 146 -1.68 10.13 -14.53
N TYR A 147 -1.51 11.30 -15.15
CA TYR A 147 -0.52 12.30 -14.70
C TYR A 147 -0.84 12.81 -13.29
N GLU A 148 -2.11 13.11 -13.00
CA GLU A 148 -2.54 13.54 -11.66
C GLU A 148 -2.19 12.46 -10.62
N PHE A 149 -2.49 11.20 -10.91
CA PHE A 149 -2.12 10.08 -10.05
C PHE A 149 -0.61 10.03 -9.78
N TYR A 150 0.23 10.09 -10.82
CA TYR A 150 1.68 10.08 -10.66
C TYR A 150 2.22 11.28 -9.88
N GLU A 151 1.63 12.47 -10.09
CA GLU A 151 1.99 13.67 -9.35
C GLU A 151 1.73 13.49 -7.85
N TYR A 152 0.52 13.06 -7.47
CA TYR A 152 0.20 12.85 -6.06
C TYR A 152 0.98 11.69 -5.45
N ARG A 153 1.28 10.65 -6.22
CA ARG A 153 2.17 9.56 -5.79
C ARG A 153 3.57 10.08 -5.50
N SER A 154 4.16 10.83 -6.41
CA SER A 154 5.49 11.42 -6.21
C SER A 154 5.55 12.29 -4.95
N GLN A 155 4.57 13.19 -4.79
CA GLN A 155 4.48 14.06 -3.62
C GLN A 155 4.26 13.29 -2.31
N ALA A 156 3.42 12.25 -2.32
CA ALA A 156 3.23 11.39 -1.15
C ALA A 156 4.51 10.63 -0.78
N ASN A 157 5.32 10.25 -1.79
CA ASN A 157 6.59 9.57 -1.59
C ASN A 157 7.59 10.47 -0.87
N GLU A 158 7.73 11.69 -1.36
CA GLU A 158 8.61 12.70 -0.79
C GLU A 158 8.27 12.98 0.69
N GLU A 159 6.98 13.17 0.99
CA GLU A 159 6.54 13.41 2.38
C GLU A 159 6.80 12.19 3.29
N TRP A 160 6.68 10.97 2.75
CA TRP A 160 6.96 9.76 3.50
C TRP A 160 8.45 9.58 3.76
N ASP A 161 9.30 9.83 2.76
CA ASP A 161 10.76 9.80 2.91
C ASP A 161 11.24 10.83 3.94
N ASP A 162 10.70 12.05 3.90
CA ASP A 162 10.95 13.08 4.90
C ASP A 162 10.62 12.59 6.32
N LEU A 163 9.41 12.05 6.51
CA LEU A 163 8.98 11.51 7.79
C LEU A 163 9.91 10.37 8.24
N ARG A 164 10.28 9.48 7.31
CA ARG A 164 11.19 8.35 7.58
C ARG A 164 12.53 8.84 8.08
N SER A 165 13.11 9.85 7.43
CA SER A 165 14.39 10.43 7.82
C SER A 165 14.38 10.99 9.25
N ILE A 166 13.25 11.59 9.66
CA ILE A 166 13.06 12.12 11.02
C ILE A 166 13.00 10.99 12.04
N ILE A 167 12.22 9.94 11.75
CA ILE A 167 12.08 8.77 12.65
C ILE A 167 13.41 8.03 12.79
N GLU A 168 14.18 7.88 11.71
CA GLU A 168 15.48 7.17 11.70
C GLU A 168 16.59 7.93 12.43
N CYS A 169 16.47 9.25 12.60
CA CYS A 169 17.47 10.06 13.31
C CYS A 169 17.29 10.11 14.83
N GLU A 170 16.18 9.60 15.38
CA GLU A 170 15.91 9.52 16.82
C GLU A 170 16.41 8.21 17.45
#